data_AF-D0UQ48-F1
#
_entry.id   AF-D0UQ48-F1
#
_cell.length_a   1.000
_cell.length_b   1.000
_cell.length_c   1.000
_cell.angle_alpha   90.00
_cell.angle_beta   90.00
_cell.angle_gamma   90.00
#
_symmetry.space_group_name_H-M   'P 1'
#
loop_
_entity.id
_entity.type
_entity.pdbx_description
1 polymer ?
#
loop_
_entity_poly.entity_id
_entity_poly.type
_entity_poly.pdbx_seq_one_letter_code
_entity_poly.pdbx_strand_id
1 'polypeptide(L)'
;ILTMMAHPTEAWRESHFKDIVTKVANIELYYKAIQFYLDFKPMMLNDLLLVLSTRLDHTRAVSYFTKNNHLQLVKSYLRSVQNLNNKAINEALNALLIAEEDYQGLRTSIDAF
;
A
#
# COMPACT_ATOMS: atom_id res chain seq x y z
N ILE A 1 -7.38 2.40 16.99
CA ILE A 1 -7.33 1.45 15.85
C ILE A 1 -7.41 -0.02 16.26
N LEU A 2 -6.72 -0.50 17.32
CA LEU A 2 -6.79 -1.91 17.74
C LEU A 2 -8.23 -2.39 18.01
N THR A 3 -9.01 -1.61 18.77
CA THR A 3 -10.43 -1.92 19.03
C THR A 3 -11.27 -1.97 17.74
N MET A 4 -10.99 -1.10 16.77
CA MET A 4 -11.68 -1.09 15.48
C MET A 4 -11.33 -2.32 14.63
N MET A 5 -10.11 -2.86 14.77
CA MET A 5 -9.70 -4.11 14.12
C MET A 5 -10.24 -5.35 14.84
N ALA A 6 -10.40 -5.29 16.17
CA ALA A 6 -10.97 -6.38 16.95
C ALA A 6 -12.51 -6.47 16.83
N HIS A 7 -13.18 -5.35 16.58
CA HIS A 7 -14.64 -5.26 16.44
C HIS A 7 -15.03 -4.51 15.15
N PRO A 8 -14.79 -5.10 13.97
CA PRO A 8 -14.94 -4.39 12.69
C PRO A 8 -16.38 -3.96 12.40
N THR A 9 -17.37 -4.76 12.79
CA THR A 9 -18.79 -4.50 12.53
C THR A 9 -19.35 -3.35 13.36
N GLU A 10 -18.83 -3.14 14.57
CA GLU A 10 -19.38 -2.18 15.54
C GLU A 10 -18.59 -0.87 15.59
N ALA A 11 -17.26 -0.96 15.47
CA ALA A 11 -16.37 0.16 15.75
C ALA A 11 -15.68 0.73 14.51
N TRP A 12 -15.59 -0.02 13.40
CA TRP A 12 -14.87 0.48 12.23
C TRP A 12 -15.70 1.52 11.47
N ARG A 13 -15.09 2.69 11.23
CA ARG A 13 -15.56 3.72 10.32
C ARG A 13 -14.36 4.20 9.51
N GLU A 14 -14.50 4.23 8.19
CA GLU A 14 -13.37 4.42 7.29
C GLU A 14 -12.58 5.72 7.55
N SER A 15 -13.27 6.86 7.52
CA SER A 15 -12.65 8.18 7.75
C SER A 15 -11.98 8.25 9.11
N HIS A 16 -12.69 7.81 10.15
CA HIS A 16 -12.18 7.80 11.52
C HIS A 16 -10.95 6.90 11.68
N PHE A 17 -10.92 5.74 11.02
CA PHE A 17 -9.77 4.86 11.05
C PHE A 17 -8.55 5.52 10.40
N LYS A 18 -8.73 6.12 9.21
CA LYS A 18 -7.68 6.85 8.48
C LYS A 18 -7.13 8.03 9.30
N ASP A 19 -7.99 8.74 10.02
CA ASP A 19 -7.58 9.88 10.88
C ASP A 19 -6.79 9.45 12.11
N ILE A 20 -7.11 8.30 12.70
CA ILE A 20 -6.41 7.82 13.89
C ILE A 20 -5.10 7.13 13.50
N VAL A 21 -5.09 6.31 12.44
CA VAL A 21 -3.90 5.51 12.09
C VAL A 21 -2.69 6.38 11.78
N THR A 22 -2.86 7.56 11.16
CA THR A 22 -1.77 8.50 10.88
C THR A 22 -1.09 9.07 12.12
N LYS A 23 -1.85 9.17 13.23
CA LYS A 23 -1.38 9.71 14.52
C LYS A 23 -0.60 8.70 15.34
N VAL A 24 -0.57 7.44 14.93
CA VAL A 24 0.08 6.37 15.67
C VAL A 24 1.60 6.41 15.45
N ALA A 25 2.38 6.44 16.53
CA ALA A 25 3.84 6.45 16.44
C ALA A 25 4.43 5.08 16.07
N ASN A 26 3.76 4.00 16.48
CA ASN A 26 4.23 2.63 16.31
C ASN A 26 3.95 2.10 14.90
N ILE A 27 5.01 1.90 14.12
CA ILE A 27 4.96 1.42 12.73
C ILE A 27 4.39 -0.01 12.62
N GLU A 28 4.56 -0.86 13.63
CA GLU A 28 4.01 -2.22 13.61
C GLU A 28 2.47 -2.22 13.56
N LEU A 29 1.84 -1.16 14.08
CA LEU A 29 0.39 -1.00 13.96
C LEU A 29 -0.06 -0.70 12.52
N TYR A 30 0.82 -0.16 11.66
CA TYR A 30 0.50 0.05 10.25
C TYR A 30 0.41 -1.28 9.52
N TYR A 31 1.35 -2.19 9.75
CA TYR A 31 1.31 -3.53 9.14
C TYR A 31 0.12 -4.35 9.64
N LYS A 32 -0.28 -4.20 10.91
CA LYS A 32 -1.54 -4.77 11.41
C LYS A 32 -2.76 -4.17 10.72
N ALA A 33 -2.78 -2.86 10.49
CA ALA A 33 -3.85 -2.21 9.73
C ALA A 33 -3.89 -2.67 8.27
N ILE A 34 -2.74 -2.80 7.62
CA ILE A 34 -2.61 -3.32 6.25
C ILE A 34 -3.19 -4.74 6.17
N GLN A 35 -2.80 -5.63 7.09
CA GLN A 35 -3.34 -6.99 7.17
C GLN A 35 -4.85 -6.97 7.37
N PHE A 36 -5.36 -6.15 8.30
CA PHE A 36 -6.80 -6.00 8.52
C PHE A 36 -7.54 -5.56 7.25
N TYR A 37 -6.99 -4.62 6.46
CA TYR A 37 -7.60 -4.21 5.19
C TYR A 37 -7.49 -5.29 4.12
N LEU A 38 -6.38 -6.03 4.06
CA LEU A 38 -6.24 -7.18 3.16
C LEU A 38 -7.30 -8.25 3.43
N ASP A 39 -7.59 -8.54 4.69
CA ASP A 39 -8.50 -9.62 5.07
C ASP A 39 -9.99 -9.22 4.92
N PHE A 40 -10.34 -7.97 5.26
CA PHE A 40 -11.73 -7.56 5.39
C PHE A 40 -12.19 -6.52 4.35
N LYS A 41 -11.29 -5.71 3.80
CA LYS A 41 -11.61 -4.57 2.91
C LYS A 41 -10.55 -4.34 1.81
N PRO A 42 -10.25 -5.32 0.92
CA PRO A 42 -9.14 -5.22 -0.04
C PRO A 42 -9.23 -3.98 -0.96
N MET A 43 -10.44 -3.62 -1.39
CA MET A 43 -10.67 -2.49 -2.29
C MET A 43 -10.29 -1.13 -1.68
N MET A 44 -10.25 -1.01 -0.35
CA MET A 44 -9.92 0.22 0.36
C MET A 44 -8.44 0.31 0.76
N LEU A 45 -7.65 -0.73 0.45
CA LEU A 45 -6.26 -0.82 0.88
C LEU A 45 -5.38 0.28 0.24
N ASN A 46 -5.57 0.57 -1.04
CA ASN A 46 -4.76 1.59 -1.74
C ASN A 46 -4.91 2.96 -1.08
N ASP A 47 -6.13 3.35 -0.72
CA ASP A 47 -6.37 4.63 -0.04
C ASP A 47 -5.74 4.66 1.35
N LEU A 48 -5.76 3.55 2.09
CA LEU A 48 -5.05 3.45 3.36
C LEU A 48 -3.54 3.63 3.15
N LEU A 49 -2.95 2.95 2.17
CA LEU A 49 -1.52 3.03 1.89
C LEU A 49 -1.07 4.44 1.48
N LEU A 50 -1.92 5.17 0.73
CA LEU A 50 -1.68 6.59 0.41
C LEU A 50 -1.61 7.45 1.66
N VAL A 51 -2.55 7.27 2.59
CA VAL A 51 -2.58 8.01 3.85
C VAL A 51 -1.37 7.68 4.73
N LEU A 52 -0.89 6.43 4.68
CA LEU A 52 0.29 5.99 5.43
C LEU A 52 1.63 6.33 4.74
N SER A 53 1.61 6.70 3.45
CA SER A 53 2.81 6.84 2.60
C SER A 53 3.90 7.72 3.22
N THR A 54 3.53 8.81 3.89
CA THR A 54 4.46 9.77 4.50
C THR A 54 5.36 9.17 5.58
N ARG A 55 4.97 8.05 6.18
CA ARG A 55 5.67 7.40 7.31
C ARG A 55 5.93 5.91 7.10
N LEU A 56 5.44 5.34 6.00
CA LEU A 56 5.58 3.92 5.71
C LEU A 56 6.94 3.64 5.06
N ASP A 57 7.61 2.58 5.50
CA ASP A 57 8.77 2.05 4.79
C ASP A 57 8.31 1.33 3.51
N HIS A 58 8.52 1.98 2.37
CA HIS A 58 8.12 1.48 1.06
C HIS A 58 8.81 0.17 0.68
N THR A 59 10.09 0.02 1.00
CA THR A 59 10.87 -1.18 0.66
C THR A 59 10.35 -2.40 1.43
N ARG A 60 10.04 -2.22 2.71
CA ARG A 60 9.42 -3.25 3.55
C ARG A 60 7.99 -3.56 3.10
N ALA A 61 7.21 -2.55 2.72
CA ALA A 61 5.86 -2.73 2.20
C ALA A 61 5.84 -3.55 0.88
N VAL A 62 6.70 -3.19 -0.08
CA VAL A 62 6.86 -3.94 -1.34
C VAL A 62 7.23 -5.39 -1.04
N SER A 63 8.24 -5.61 -0.19
CA SER A 63 8.67 -6.97 0.19
C SER A 63 7.53 -7.79 0.81
N TYR A 64 6.70 -7.16 1.63
CA TYR A 64 5.53 -7.78 2.24
C TYR A 64 4.47 -8.15 1.18
N PHE A 65 4.12 -7.24 0.26
CA PHE A 65 3.12 -7.53 -0.78
C PHE A 65 3.60 -8.55 -1.80
N THR A 66 4.88 -8.54 -2.17
CA THR A 66 5.49 -9.53 -3.05
C THR A 66 5.43 -10.93 -2.46
N LYS A 67 5.82 -11.09 -1.18
CA LYS A 67 5.78 -12.40 -0.51
C LYS A 67 4.37 -12.98 -0.38
N ASN A 68 3.35 -12.13 -0.29
CA ASN A 68 1.96 -12.54 -0.17
C ASN A 68 1.20 -12.55 -1.51
N ASN A 69 1.89 -12.37 -2.65
CA ASN A 69 1.28 -12.31 -3.98
C ASN A 69 0.17 -11.25 -4.12
N HIS A 70 0.28 -10.14 -3.39
CA HIS A 70 -0.70 -9.04 -3.39
C HIS A 70 -0.22 -7.79 -4.14
N LEU A 71 0.88 -7.91 -4.90
CA LEU A 71 1.51 -6.76 -5.55
C LEU A 71 0.58 -6.09 -6.58
N GLN A 72 -0.19 -6.88 -7.34
CA GLN A 72 -1.17 -6.36 -8.29
C GLN A 72 -2.26 -5.51 -7.62
N LEU A 73 -2.72 -5.92 -6.43
CA LEU A 73 -3.76 -5.19 -5.68
C LEU A 73 -3.31 -3.78 -5.31
N VAL A 74 -2.03 -3.58 -5.02
CA VAL A 74 -1.46 -2.31 -4.57
C VAL A 74 -0.82 -1.50 -5.70
N LYS A 75 -1.06 -1.85 -6.96
CA LYS A 75 -0.46 -1.18 -8.12
C LYS A 75 -0.74 0.32 -8.16
N SER A 76 -1.97 0.74 -7.83
CA SER A 76 -2.35 2.16 -7.78
C SER A 76 -1.52 2.92 -6.75
N TYR A 77 -1.31 2.31 -5.58
CA TYR A 77 -0.38 2.83 -4.59
C TYR A 77 1.05 2.92 -5.15
N LEU A 78 1.61 1.86 -5.75
CA LEU A 78 2.98 1.88 -6.29
C LEU A 78 3.19 3.01 -7.31
N ARG A 79 2.23 3.23 -8.22
CA ARG A 79 2.27 4.35 -9.18
C ARG A 79 2.30 5.72 -8.47
N SER A 80 1.51 5.89 -7.41
CA SER A 80 1.40 7.17 -6.71
C SER A 80 2.66 7.59 -5.95
N VAL A 81 3.44 6.61 -5.45
CA VAL A 81 4.67 6.85 -4.67
C VAL A 81 5.94 6.64 -5.48
N GLN A 82 5.83 6.37 -6.77
CA GLN A 82 6.97 6.18 -7.67
C GLN A 82 7.86 7.43 -7.75
N ASN A 83 7.26 8.61 -7.58
CA ASN A 83 7.96 9.90 -7.53
C ASN A 83 9.02 10.01 -6.42
N LEU A 84 8.99 9.13 -5.43
CA LEU A 84 10.02 9.04 -4.38
C LEU A 84 11.31 8.37 -4.88
N ASN A 85 11.31 7.87 -6.13
CA ASN A 85 12.40 7.15 -6.78
C ASN A 85 12.99 6.04 -5.89
N ASN A 86 12.11 5.27 -5.24
CA ASN A 86 12.52 4.15 -4.44
C ASN A 86 12.73 2.92 -5.34
N LYS A 87 13.93 2.34 -5.30
CA LYS A 87 14.30 1.18 -6.12
C LYS A 87 13.30 0.02 -6.04
N ALA A 88 12.85 -0.35 -4.83
CA ALA A 88 11.93 -1.46 -4.65
C ALA A 88 10.55 -1.17 -5.27
N ILE A 89 10.08 0.08 -5.20
CA ILE A 89 8.83 0.50 -5.87
C ILE A 89 9.00 0.40 -7.39
N ASN A 90 10.08 0.94 -7.94
CA ASN A 90 10.32 0.96 -9.39
C ASN A 90 10.43 -0.47 -9.94
N GLU A 91 11.22 -1.33 -9.31
CA GLU A 91 11.38 -2.73 -9.72
C GLU A 91 10.04 -3.49 -9.66
N ALA A 92 9.30 -3.33 -8.56
CA ALA A 92 8.00 -3.96 -8.38
C ALA A 92 6.97 -3.50 -9.42
N LEU A 93 6.89 -2.18 -9.66
CA LEU A 93 5.96 -1.62 -10.62
C LEU A 93 6.33 -2.03 -12.05
N ASN A 94 7.61 -1.96 -12.42
CA ASN A 94 8.08 -2.39 -13.73
C ASN A 94 7.80 -3.88 -13.99
N ALA A 95 8.02 -4.74 -12.99
CA ALA A 95 7.69 -6.16 -13.10
C ALA A 95 6.20 -6.39 -13.35
N LEU A 96 5.31 -5.62 -12.70
CA LEU A 96 3.87 -5.68 -12.96
C LEU A 96 3.53 -5.24 -14.39
N LEU A 97 4.08 -4.12 -14.86
CA LEU A 97 3.82 -3.59 -16.20
C LEU A 97 4.30 -4.55 -17.29
N ILE A 98 5.44 -5.21 -17.07
CA ILE A 98 5.95 -6.27 -17.97
C ILE A 98 4.97 -7.45 -18.02
N ALA A 99 4.50 -7.92 -16.86
CA ALA A 99 3.57 -9.05 -16.77
C ALA A 99 2.21 -8.77 -17.41
N GLU A 100 1.80 -7.50 -17.47
CA GLU A 100 0.56 -7.04 -18.11
C GLU A 100 0.74 -6.61 -19.57
N GLU A 101 1.96 -6.69 -20.12
CA GLU A 101 2.30 -6.22 -21.47
C GLU A 101 2.05 -4.70 -21.69
N ASP A 102 2.05 -3.89 -20.61
CA ASP A 102 1.92 -2.42 -20.66
C ASP A 102 3.26 -1.75 -20.98
N TYR A 103 3.71 -1.88 -22.23
CA TYR A 103 4.98 -1.30 -22.69
C TYR A 103 5.01 0.22 -22.65
N GLN A 104 3.85 0.87 -22.82
CA GLN A 104 3.74 2.33 -22.74
C GLN A 104 3.95 2.81 -21.30
N GLY A 105 3.24 2.18 -20.34
CA GLY A 105 3.41 2.46 -18.92
C GLY A 105 4.84 2.18 -18.46
N LEU A 106 5.45 1.08 -18.91
CA LEU A 106 6.84 0.75 -18.59
C LEU A 106 7.81 1.81 -19.12
N ARG A 107 7.60 2.31 -20.34
CA ARG A 107 8.45 3.34 -20.91
C ARG A 107 8.37 4.64 -20.10
N THR A 108 7.15 5.11 -19.79
CA THR A 108 6.96 6.30 -18.95
C THR A 108 7.56 6.13 -17.57
N SER A 109 7.44 4.94 -16.99
CA SER A 109 8.01 4.59 -15.69
C SER A 109 9.53 4.76 -15.65
N ILE A 110 10.24 4.23 -16.65
CA ILE A 110 11.71 4.24 -16.73
C ILE A 110 12.25 5.61 -17.16
N ASP A 111 11.56 6.31 -18.07
CA ASP A 111 12.02 7.61 -18.55
C ASP A 111 11.92 8.71 -17.46
N ALA A 112 11.03 8.53 -16.48
CA ALA A 112 10.76 9.52 -15.44
C ALA A 112 11.50 9.30 -14.11
N PHE A 113 11.86 8.06 -13.75
CA PHE A 113 12.35 7.69 -12.41
C PHE A 113 13.48 6.65 -12.46
#